data_AF-A0A7S1S9X2-F1
#
_entry.id   AF-A0A7S1S9X2-F1
#
_cell.length_a   1.000
_cell.length_b   1.000
_cell.length_c   1.000
_cell.angle_alpha   90.00
_cell.angle_beta   90.00
_cell.angle_gamma   90.00
#
_symmetry.space_group_name_H-M   'P 1'
#
loop_
_entity.id
_entity.type
_entity.pdbx_description
1 polymer ?
#
loop_
_entity_poly.entity_id
_entity_poly.type
_entity_poly.pdbx_seq_one_letter_code
_entity_poly.pdbx_strand_id
1 'polypeptide(L)'
;ADMAEGQAEVAEVKRYVKADLEAFVSGQFKTFLKEKCAECGKPATKRYSTSMSFVVSKMLESFWCNECGRVLCEKCRYQHTCERLDQQKARNKHLTHDQLAAQMAEAEALKEAAEEEKKAAIRREAIAEEQQRLVRKERRQVLARKAKCVEDFLQGISRDTDANAARGPRVRDELLELYTRAKRIALTLYNEYEHPSLPGLADDDWADVKEIYARTRELAGMFVMVEGQPLDMQNPWDPPPAEGETANADPAGLGRGLL
;
A
#
# COMPACT_ATOMS: atom_id res chain seq x y z
N ALA A 1 45.40 56.36 -30.09
CA ALA A 1 44.10 55.93 -30.64
C ALA A 1 43.87 54.53 -30.11
N ASP A 2 43.45 54.47 -28.85
CA ASP A 2 43.27 53.23 -28.11
C ASP A 2 41.86 52.68 -28.35
N MET A 3 41.78 51.60 -29.12
CA MET A 3 40.58 50.78 -29.23
C MET A 3 40.53 49.88 -27.99
N ALA A 4 39.85 50.36 -26.95
CA ALA A 4 39.54 49.57 -25.76
C ALA A 4 38.54 48.46 -26.15
N GLU A 5 39.07 47.27 -26.45
CA GLU A 5 38.30 46.02 -26.48
C GLU A 5 37.83 45.71 -25.05
N GLY A 6 36.60 46.14 -24.74
CA GLY A 6 35.89 45.70 -23.55
C GLY A 6 35.55 44.22 -23.68
N GLN A 7 36.34 43.37 -23.02
CA GLN A 7 35.97 41.99 -22.75
C GLN A 7 34.69 42.00 -21.89
N ALA A 8 33.54 41.80 -22.53
CA ALA A 8 32.30 41.55 -21.82
C ALA A 8 32.41 40.18 -21.16
N GLU A 9 32.60 40.14 -19.84
CA GLU A 9 32.45 38.92 -19.04
C GLU A 9 31.14 38.24 -19.42
N VAL A 10 31.24 37.03 -20.00
CA VAL A 10 30.09 36.21 -20.32
C VAL A 10 29.52 35.72 -18.98
N ALA A 11 28.60 36.51 -18.43
CA ALA A 11 27.90 36.16 -17.21
C ALA A 11 27.27 34.77 -17.38
N GLU A 12 27.59 33.86 -16.46
CA GLU A 12 27.09 32.50 -16.48
C GLU A 12 25.56 32.48 -16.56
N VAL A 13 25.03 31.89 -17.63
CA VAL A 13 23.59 31.88 -17.91
C VAL A 13 22.90 30.89 -16.98
N LYS A 14 22.18 31.40 -15.97
CA LYS A 14 21.36 30.58 -15.08
C LYS A 14 20.27 29.82 -15.85
N ARG A 15 20.16 28.53 -15.57
CA ARG A 15 19.12 27.63 -16.11
C ARG A 15 18.26 27.12 -14.98
N TYR A 16 16.96 27.10 -15.19
CA TYR A 16 15.97 26.68 -14.20
C TYR A 16 15.17 25.50 -14.72
N VAL A 17 14.95 24.51 -13.86
CA VAL A 17 13.91 23.48 -14.05
C VAL A 17 12.56 24.11 -13.71
N LYS A 18 11.46 23.64 -14.32
CA LYS A 18 10.10 24.20 -14.10
C LYS A 18 9.76 24.34 -12.62
N ALA A 19 10.00 23.28 -11.85
CA ALA A 19 9.72 23.23 -10.42
C ALA A 19 10.54 24.28 -9.63
N ASP A 20 11.83 24.43 -9.94
CA ASP A 20 12.70 25.41 -9.29
C ASP A 20 12.27 26.84 -9.61
N LEU A 21 11.82 27.09 -10.84
CA LEU A 21 11.34 28.39 -11.27
C LEU A 21 10.01 28.76 -10.60
N GLU A 22 9.09 27.81 -10.47
CA GLU A 22 7.83 27.99 -9.74
C GLU A 22 8.07 28.25 -8.25
N ALA A 23 9.00 27.50 -7.63
CA ALA A 23 9.44 27.74 -6.26
C ALA A 23 10.10 29.13 -6.12
N PHE A 24 10.86 29.56 -7.11
CA PHE A 24 11.53 30.85 -7.09
C PHE A 24 10.56 32.04 -7.25
N VAL A 25 9.55 31.93 -8.11
CA VAL A 25 8.49 32.93 -8.26
C VAL A 25 7.63 33.03 -6.99
N SER A 26 7.30 31.90 -6.37
CA SER A 26 6.46 31.87 -5.17
C SER A 26 7.21 32.36 -3.92
N GLY A 27 8.47 31.96 -3.72
CA GLY A 27 9.26 32.30 -2.54
C GLY A 27 10.01 33.63 -2.62
N GLN A 28 10.48 34.03 -3.81
CA GLN A 28 11.36 35.19 -3.98
C GLN A 28 10.95 36.08 -5.16
N PHE A 29 9.66 36.43 -5.23
CA PHE A 29 9.09 37.20 -6.34
C PHE A 29 9.86 38.48 -6.70
N LYS A 30 10.30 39.26 -5.70
CA LYS A 30 11.06 40.50 -5.93
C LYS A 30 12.45 40.25 -6.54
N THR A 31 13.06 39.11 -6.23
CA THR A 31 14.35 38.68 -6.79
C THR A 31 14.14 38.17 -8.22
N PHE A 32 13.10 37.37 -8.45
CA PHE A 32 12.71 36.90 -9.77
C PHE A 32 12.45 38.06 -10.76
N LEU A 33 11.79 39.13 -10.32
CA LEU A 33 11.55 40.32 -11.14
C LEU A 33 12.84 41.05 -11.59
N LYS A 34 13.94 40.84 -10.85
CA LYS A 34 15.26 41.40 -11.15
C LYS A 34 16.13 40.45 -11.99
N GLU A 35 15.67 39.22 -12.25
CA GLU A 35 16.42 38.30 -13.08
C GLU A 35 16.59 38.85 -14.49
N LYS A 36 17.82 38.71 -14.98
CA LYS A 36 18.23 39.23 -16.28
C LYS A 36 17.86 38.21 -17.36
N CYS A 37 17.40 38.71 -18.49
CA CYS A 37 17.19 37.91 -19.67
C CYS A 37 18.52 37.34 -20.14
N ALA A 38 18.56 36.04 -20.36
CA ALA A 38 19.76 35.32 -20.80
C ALA A 38 20.36 35.84 -22.12
N GLU A 39 19.55 36.42 -23.00
CA GLU A 39 19.98 36.89 -24.33
C GLU A 39 20.39 38.37 -24.36
N CYS A 40 19.67 39.23 -23.63
CA CYS A 40 19.89 40.69 -23.72
C CYS A 40 20.33 41.35 -22.41
N GLY A 41 20.45 40.60 -21.31
CA GLY A 41 20.86 41.10 -20.00
C GLY A 41 19.88 42.06 -19.30
N LYS A 42 18.78 42.45 -19.97
CA LYS A 42 17.74 43.33 -19.42
C LYS A 42 16.81 42.56 -18.47
N PRO A 43 16.20 43.20 -17.46
CA PRO A 43 15.27 42.53 -16.55
C PRO A 43 14.12 41.89 -17.33
N ALA A 44 13.99 40.56 -17.24
CA ALA A 44 13.13 39.77 -18.11
C ALA A 44 11.64 40.07 -17.89
N THR A 45 11.26 40.39 -16.65
CA THR A 45 9.87 40.48 -16.20
C THR A 45 9.51 41.87 -15.66
N LYS A 46 10.24 42.92 -16.07
CA LYS A 46 10.02 44.30 -15.59
C LYS A 46 8.58 44.80 -15.75
N ARG A 47 7.84 44.33 -16.77
CA ARG A 47 6.43 44.70 -17.00
C ARG A 47 5.47 44.15 -15.95
N TYR A 48 5.86 43.09 -15.22
CA TYR A 48 5.05 42.42 -14.22
C TYR A 48 5.38 42.87 -12.79
N SER A 49 6.12 43.97 -12.62
CA SER A 49 6.50 44.47 -11.30
C SER A 49 5.30 44.88 -10.44
N THR A 50 4.16 45.20 -11.06
CA THR A 50 2.90 45.55 -10.41
C THR A 50 1.91 44.39 -10.35
N SER A 51 2.23 43.24 -10.97
CA SER A 51 1.35 42.06 -10.99
C SER A 51 1.54 41.18 -9.75
N MET A 52 0.51 40.44 -9.38
CA MET A 52 0.62 39.45 -8.31
C MET A 52 1.47 38.24 -8.74
N SER A 53 2.20 37.63 -7.80
CA SER A 53 3.07 36.48 -8.06
C SER A 53 2.37 35.30 -8.72
N PHE A 54 1.11 35.04 -8.35
CA PHE A 54 0.30 33.98 -8.96
C PHE A 54 0.03 34.19 -10.46
N VAL A 55 -0.18 35.43 -10.89
CA VAL A 55 -0.37 35.75 -12.32
C VAL A 55 0.92 35.45 -13.08
N VAL A 56 2.06 35.83 -12.52
CA VAL A 56 3.38 35.55 -13.11
C VAL A 56 3.67 34.06 -13.14
N SER A 57 3.27 33.30 -12.11
CA SER A 57 3.37 31.84 -12.08
C SER A 57 2.60 31.18 -13.23
N LYS A 58 1.36 31.62 -13.50
CA LYS A 58 0.57 31.12 -14.63
C LYS A 58 1.18 31.52 -15.98
N MET A 59 1.83 32.67 -16.03
CA MET A 59 2.54 33.13 -17.21
C MET A 59 4.00 32.66 -17.24
N LEU A 60 4.43 31.64 -16.48
CA LEU A 60 5.83 31.22 -16.49
C LEU A 60 6.31 30.71 -17.85
N GLU A 61 5.46 29.97 -18.55
CA GLU A 61 5.69 29.55 -19.94
C GLU A 61 5.87 30.77 -20.88
N SER A 62 5.39 31.94 -20.42
CA SER A 62 5.67 33.33 -20.84
C SER A 62 7.10 33.71 -21.17
N PHE A 63 7.98 33.30 -20.26
CA PHE A 63 9.30 33.89 -20.04
C PHE A 63 10.38 32.81 -19.92
N TRP A 64 9.99 31.56 -19.86
CA TRP A 64 10.89 30.43 -19.68
C TRP A 64 10.85 29.55 -20.91
N CYS A 65 12.02 29.17 -21.42
CA CYS A 65 12.11 28.18 -22.49
C CYS A 65 12.22 26.79 -21.86
N ASN A 66 11.23 25.93 -22.10
CA ASN A 66 11.14 24.58 -21.53
C ASN A 66 12.34 23.68 -21.88
N GLU A 67 13.03 23.97 -22.98
CA GLU A 67 14.07 23.11 -23.52
C GLU A 67 15.48 23.47 -23.03
N CYS A 68 15.79 24.76 -22.89
CA CYS A 68 17.10 25.25 -22.43
C CYS A 68 17.09 25.75 -20.98
N GLY A 69 15.91 25.92 -20.36
CA GLY A 69 15.78 26.36 -18.98
C GLY A 69 16.02 27.85 -18.76
N ARG A 70 16.26 28.64 -19.81
CA ARG A 70 16.65 30.05 -19.70
C ARG A 70 15.42 30.95 -19.51
N VAL A 71 15.58 32.02 -18.74
CA VAL A 71 14.59 33.09 -18.60
C VAL A 71 14.85 34.17 -19.65
N LEU A 72 13.83 34.49 -20.43
CA LEU A 72 13.85 35.37 -21.58
C LEU A 72 12.86 36.51 -21.36
N CYS A 73 13.24 37.72 -21.81
CA CYS A 73 12.26 38.78 -21.92
C CYS A 73 11.32 38.51 -23.09
N GLU A 74 10.14 39.11 -23.06
CA GLU A 74 9.09 38.94 -24.08
C GLU A 74 9.60 39.16 -25.53
N LYS A 75 10.51 40.13 -25.74
CA LYS A 75 11.10 40.40 -27.06
C LYS A 75 12.08 39.31 -27.51
N CYS A 76 12.96 38.87 -26.61
CA CYS A 76 13.96 37.86 -26.90
C CYS A 76 13.35 36.46 -26.99
N ARG A 77 12.18 36.21 -26.39
CA ARG A 77 11.53 34.90 -26.46
C ARG A 77 11.24 34.47 -27.89
N TYR A 78 10.66 35.34 -28.70
CA TYR A 78 10.31 35.01 -30.08
C TYR A 78 11.52 34.90 -31.00
N GLN A 79 12.65 35.52 -30.62
CA GLN A 79 13.89 35.51 -31.38
C GLN A 79 14.88 34.44 -30.91
N HIS A 80 14.65 33.85 -29.73
CA HIS A 80 15.52 32.85 -29.17
C HIS A 80 15.37 31.55 -29.95
N THR A 81 16.39 31.21 -30.72
CA THR A 81 16.58 29.83 -31.17
C THR A 81 17.19 29.08 -29.99
N CYS A 82 16.42 28.11 -29.48
CA CYS A 82 16.90 27.28 -28.39
C CYS A 82 18.18 26.59 -28.85
N GLU A 83 19.30 26.84 -28.19
CA GLU A 83 20.60 26.22 -28.49
C GLU A 83 20.47 24.69 -28.58
N ARG A 84 19.55 24.11 -27.78
CA ARG A 84 19.23 22.68 -27.81
C ARG A 84 18.49 22.26 -29.09
N LEU A 85 17.57 23.07 -29.60
CA LEU A 85 16.92 22.84 -30.90
C LEU A 85 17.90 23.02 -32.05
N ASP A 86 18.81 23.98 -31.96
CA ASP A 86 19.82 24.19 -33.01
C ASP A 86 20.82 23.04 -33.02
N GLN A 87 21.25 22.56 -31.85
CA GLN A 87 22.04 21.33 -31.72
C GLN A 87 21.27 20.10 -32.23
N GLN A 88 19.96 20.00 -31.96
CA GLN A 88 19.13 18.92 -32.46
C GLN A 88 18.94 18.99 -33.97
N LYS A 89 18.73 20.17 -34.54
CA LYS A 89 18.68 20.38 -36.00
C LYS A 89 20.03 20.07 -36.65
N ALA A 90 21.14 20.42 -36.02
CA ALA A 90 22.47 20.08 -36.50
C ALA A 90 22.69 18.56 -36.51
N ARG A 91 22.29 17.85 -35.43
CA ARG A 91 22.30 16.38 -35.38
C ARG A 91 21.39 15.77 -36.44
N ASN A 92 20.18 16.29 -36.59
CA ASN A 92 19.18 15.80 -37.54
C ASN A 92 19.54 16.10 -39.00
N LYS A 93 20.35 17.13 -39.27
CA LYS A 93 20.82 17.46 -40.62
C LYS A 93 21.66 16.33 -41.24
N HIS A 94 22.29 15.50 -40.40
CA HIS A 94 23.09 14.36 -40.83
C HIS A 94 22.32 13.03 -40.84
N LEU A 95 21.11 13.00 -40.28
CA LEU A 95 20.27 11.81 -40.28
C LEU A 95 19.45 11.75 -41.57
N THR A 96 19.49 10.60 -42.23
CA THR A 96 18.56 10.35 -43.35
C THR A 96 17.15 10.17 -42.81
N HIS A 97 16.14 10.41 -43.66
CA HIS A 97 14.75 10.18 -43.31
C HIS A 97 14.52 8.75 -42.77
N ASP A 98 15.17 7.76 -43.38
CA ASP A 98 15.07 6.35 -42.98
C ASP A 98 15.66 6.10 -41.59
N GLN A 99 16.77 6.77 -41.24
CA GLN A 99 17.36 6.67 -39.90
C GLN A 99 16.45 7.28 -38.83
N LEU A 100 15.77 8.40 -39.14
CA LEU A 100 14.82 9.01 -38.21
C LEU A 100 13.59 8.12 -38.01
N ALA A 101 13.07 7.53 -39.10
CA ALA A 101 11.97 6.57 -39.03
C ALA A 101 12.33 5.34 -38.19
N ALA A 102 13.54 4.80 -38.36
CA ALA A 102 14.03 3.67 -37.56
C ALA A 102 14.13 4.03 -36.06
N GLN A 103 14.63 5.22 -35.72
CA GLN A 103 14.69 5.67 -34.32
C GLN A 103 13.30 5.83 -33.70
N MET A 104 12.33 6.34 -34.45
CA MET A 104 10.95 6.46 -33.98
C MET A 104 10.30 5.09 -33.76
N ALA A 105 10.52 4.14 -34.67
CA ALA A 105 10.02 2.77 -34.55
C ALA A 105 10.65 2.03 -33.35
N GLU A 106 11.95 2.18 -33.12
CA GLU A 106 12.62 1.62 -31.94
C GLU A 106 12.08 2.24 -30.64
N ALA A 107 11.89 3.56 -30.61
CA ALA A 107 11.33 4.25 -29.46
C ALA A 107 9.87 3.85 -29.19
N GLU A 108 9.08 3.59 -30.23
CA GLU A 108 7.72 3.06 -30.11
C GLU A 108 7.73 1.63 -29.58
N ALA A 109 8.58 0.74 -30.11
CA ALA A 109 8.73 -0.62 -29.62
C ALA A 109 9.16 -0.67 -28.14
N LEU A 110 10.07 0.22 -27.72
CA LEU A 110 10.46 0.35 -26.31
C LEU A 110 9.31 0.84 -25.42
N LYS A 111 8.50 1.79 -25.91
CA LYS A 111 7.31 2.27 -25.19
C LYS A 111 6.27 1.17 -25.06
N GLU A 112 6.02 0.42 -26.13
CA GLU A 112 5.09 -0.71 -26.14
C GLU A 112 5.55 -1.82 -25.18
N ALA A 113 6.83 -2.18 -25.22
CA ALA A 113 7.41 -3.16 -24.30
C ALA A 113 7.28 -2.69 -22.83
N ALA A 114 7.53 -1.41 -22.55
CA ALA A 114 7.36 -0.85 -21.21
C ALA A 114 5.90 -0.79 -20.77
N GLU A 115 4.96 -0.55 -21.68
CA GLU A 115 3.53 -0.58 -21.39
C GLU A 115 3.05 -2.01 -21.09
N GLU A 116 3.50 -3.00 -21.87
CA GLU A 116 3.19 -4.40 -21.62
C GLU A 116 3.79 -4.92 -20.30
N GLU A 117 4.99 -4.47 -19.93
CA GLU A 117 5.58 -4.78 -18.63
C GLU A 117 4.74 -4.19 -17.48
N LYS A 118 4.27 -2.93 -17.62
CA LYS A 118 3.37 -2.31 -16.65
C LYS A 118 2.05 -3.07 -16.52
N LYS A 119 1.42 -3.44 -17.65
CA LYS A 119 0.21 -4.27 -17.65
C LYS A 119 0.45 -5.63 -17.01
N ALA A 120 1.60 -6.26 -17.27
CA ALA A 120 1.99 -7.52 -16.65
C ALA A 120 2.24 -7.38 -15.15
N ALA A 121 2.79 -6.25 -14.68
CA ALA A 121 2.95 -5.97 -13.26
C ALA A 121 1.59 -5.82 -12.56
N ILE A 122 0.66 -5.05 -13.15
CA ILE A 122 -0.71 -4.89 -12.63
C ILE A 122 -1.43 -6.24 -12.57
N ARG A 123 -1.31 -7.08 -13.61
CA ARG A 123 -1.87 -8.44 -13.60
C ARG A 123 -1.29 -9.31 -12.49
N ARG A 124 0.02 -9.25 -12.25
CA ARG A 124 0.68 -10.00 -11.17
C ARG A 124 0.20 -9.54 -9.79
N GLU A 125 0.07 -8.25 -9.59
CA GLU A 125 -0.44 -7.68 -8.34
C GLU A 125 -1.90 -8.09 -8.09
N ALA A 126 -2.76 -8.03 -9.11
CA ALA A 126 -4.15 -8.48 -9.01
C ALA A 126 -4.27 -9.97 -8.67
N ILE A 127 -3.45 -10.83 -9.30
CA ILE A 127 -3.41 -12.27 -8.97
C ILE A 127 -2.94 -12.49 -7.53
N ALA A 128 -1.92 -11.75 -7.07
CA ALA A 128 -1.43 -11.85 -5.70
C ALA A 128 -2.48 -11.39 -4.68
N GLU A 129 -3.23 -10.32 -4.96
CA GLU A 129 -4.33 -9.86 -4.11
C GLU A 129 -5.47 -10.88 -4.05
N GLU A 130 -5.84 -11.48 -5.19
CA GLU A 130 -6.86 -12.54 -5.25
C GLU A 130 -6.43 -13.77 -4.44
N GLN A 131 -5.16 -14.19 -4.56
CA GLN A 131 -4.61 -15.28 -3.74
C GLN A 131 -4.66 -14.95 -2.25
N GLN A 132 -4.28 -13.74 -1.85
CA GLN A 132 -4.40 -13.31 -0.45
C GLN A 132 -5.86 -13.32 0.02
N ARG A 133 -6.81 -12.91 -0.82
CA ARG A 133 -8.25 -12.97 -0.52
C ARG A 133 -8.72 -14.41 -0.32
N LEU A 134 -8.28 -15.35 -1.15
CA LEU A 134 -8.59 -16.78 -1.02
C LEU A 134 -8.02 -17.35 0.29
N VAL A 135 -6.75 -17.06 0.61
CA VAL A 135 -6.13 -17.49 1.88
C VAL A 135 -6.90 -16.92 3.08
N ARG A 136 -7.27 -15.63 3.06
CA ARG A 136 -8.09 -15.04 4.13
C ARG A 136 -9.46 -15.72 4.25
N LYS A 137 -10.10 -16.07 3.14
CA LYS A 137 -11.39 -16.79 3.12
C LYS A 137 -11.25 -18.19 3.71
N GLU A 138 -10.22 -18.94 3.34
CA GLU A 138 -9.94 -20.27 3.86
C GLU A 138 -9.66 -20.23 5.37
N ARG A 139 -8.86 -19.27 5.84
CA ARG A 139 -8.62 -19.06 7.28
C ARG A 139 -9.92 -18.84 8.05
N ARG A 140 -10.79 -17.95 7.57
CA ARG A 140 -12.11 -17.70 8.17
C ARG A 140 -13.00 -18.95 8.16
N GLN A 141 -12.95 -19.74 7.09
CA GLN A 141 -13.70 -20.99 7.01
C GLN A 141 -13.28 -21.99 8.09
N VAL A 142 -11.97 -22.15 8.29
CA VAL A 142 -11.44 -23.07 9.30
C VAL A 142 -11.85 -22.59 10.70
N LEU A 143 -11.73 -21.29 10.99
CA LEU A 143 -12.17 -20.72 12.26
C LEU A 143 -13.67 -20.95 12.52
N ALA A 144 -14.52 -20.65 11.53
CA ALA A 144 -15.97 -20.83 11.65
C ALA A 144 -16.32 -22.30 11.90
N ARG A 145 -15.67 -23.25 11.21
CA ARG A 145 -15.86 -24.69 11.44
C ARG A 145 -15.45 -25.10 12.84
N LYS A 146 -14.26 -24.68 13.31
CA LYS A 146 -13.78 -25.01 14.67
C LYS A 146 -14.70 -24.43 15.74
N ALA A 147 -15.11 -23.17 15.62
CA ALA A 147 -16.06 -22.53 16.53
C ALA A 147 -17.41 -23.27 16.55
N LYS A 148 -17.89 -23.73 15.39
CA LYS A 148 -19.11 -24.53 15.29
C LYS A 148 -18.98 -25.87 16.01
N CYS A 149 -17.84 -26.56 15.90
CA CYS A 149 -17.58 -27.78 16.66
C CYS A 149 -17.63 -27.55 18.19
N VAL A 150 -17.10 -26.42 18.67
CA VAL A 150 -17.16 -26.05 20.09
C VAL A 150 -18.60 -25.74 20.54
N GLU A 151 -19.37 -25.00 19.71
CA GLU A 151 -20.79 -24.75 19.95
C GLU A 151 -21.58 -26.05 20.06
N ASP A 152 -21.45 -26.95 19.08
CA ASP A 152 -22.21 -28.21 19.02
C ASP A 152 -21.86 -29.12 20.21
N PHE A 153 -20.60 -29.13 20.63
CA PHE A 153 -20.17 -29.84 21.84
C PHE A 153 -20.81 -29.28 23.11
N LEU A 154 -20.77 -27.96 23.30
CA LEU A 154 -21.41 -27.30 24.43
C LEU A 154 -22.93 -27.53 24.43
N GLN A 155 -23.55 -27.54 23.25
CA GLN A 155 -24.96 -27.87 23.09
C GLN A 155 -25.25 -29.32 23.51
N GLY A 156 -24.38 -30.27 23.14
CA GLY A 156 -24.49 -31.66 23.56
C GLY A 156 -24.42 -31.82 25.07
N ILE A 157 -23.40 -31.22 25.71
CA ILE A 157 -23.19 -31.28 27.16
C ILE A 157 -24.34 -30.63 27.92
N SER A 158 -24.82 -29.47 27.47
CA SER A 158 -25.92 -28.76 28.14
C SER A 158 -27.25 -29.50 28.05
N ARG A 159 -27.44 -30.37 27.06
CA ARG A 159 -28.62 -31.23 26.92
C ARG A 159 -28.58 -32.51 27.75
N ASP A 160 -27.41 -32.94 28.20
CA ASP A 160 -27.26 -34.14 29.03
C ASP A 160 -27.71 -33.87 30.48
N THR A 161 -28.98 -34.14 30.77
CA THR A 161 -29.60 -33.85 32.07
C THR A 161 -28.97 -34.65 33.21
N ASP A 162 -28.55 -35.89 32.94
CA ASP A 162 -28.05 -36.81 33.96
C ASP A 162 -26.63 -36.39 34.36
N ALA A 163 -25.77 -36.12 33.38
CA ALA A 163 -24.44 -35.58 33.66
C ALA A 163 -24.51 -34.20 34.32
N ASN A 164 -25.48 -33.36 33.94
CA ASN A 164 -25.66 -32.04 34.56
C ASN A 164 -26.17 -32.13 36.01
N ALA A 165 -27.00 -33.12 36.34
CA ALA A 165 -27.40 -33.38 37.73
C ALA A 165 -26.18 -33.77 38.59
N ALA A 166 -25.25 -34.55 38.04
CA ALA A 166 -24.02 -34.94 38.73
C ALA A 166 -23.02 -33.77 38.92
N ARG A 167 -22.90 -32.86 37.94
CA ARG A 167 -22.00 -31.69 38.00
C ARG A 167 -22.47 -30.60 38.97
N GLY A 168 -23.75 -30.57 39.29
CA GLY A 168 -24.36 -29.56 40.15
C GLY A 168 -24.77 -28.28 39.41
N PRO A 169 -25.66 -27.47 40.02
CA PRO A 169 -26.36 -26.38 39.34
C PRO A 169 -25.43 -25.26 38.86
N ARG A 170 -24.38 -24.92 39.64
CA ARG A 170 -23.44 -23.85 39.27
C ARG A 170 -22.68 -24.16 37.98
N VAL A 171 -22.17 -25.37 37.85
CA VAL A 171 -21.42 -25.82 36.66
C VAL A 171 -22.34 -25.84 35.44
N ARG A 172 -23.58 -26.33 35.62
CA ARG A 172 -24.60 -26.32 34.56
C ARG A 172 -24.89 -24.90 34.07
N ASP A 173 -25.08 -23.95 34.98
CA ASP A 173 -25.41 -22.57 34.63
C ASP A 173 -24.23 -21.89 33.90
N GLU A 174 -22.99 -22.14 34.33
CA GLU A 174 -21.77 -21.67 33.65
C GLU A 174 -21.63 -22.27 32.24
N LEU A 175 -21.91 -23.57 32.07
CA LEU A 175 -21.90 -24.22 30.75
C LEU A 175 -22.95 -23.62 29.79
N LEU A 176 -24.11 -23.23 30.30
CA LEU A 176 -25.14 -22.54 29.50
C LEU A 176 -24.68 -21.14 29.07
N GLU A 177 -24.02 -20.39 29.96
CA GLU A 177 -23.43 -19.10 29.63
C GLU A 177 -22.37 -19.24 28.52
N LEU A 178 -21.43 -20.17 28.70
CA LEU A 178 -20.40 -20.49 27.71
C LEU A 178 -21.02 -20.89 26.35
N TYR A 179 -22.07 -21.70 26.36
CA TYR A 179 -22.80 -22.07 25.13
C TYR A 179 -23.37 -20.84 24.41
N THR A 180 -24.02 -19.92 25.14
CA THR A 180 -24.58 -18.72 24.51
C THR A 180 -23.51 -17.81 23.92
N ARG A 181 -22.35 -17.68 24.58
CA ARG A 181 -21.18 -16.94 24.07
C ARG A 181 -20.60 -17.63 22.84
N ALA A 182 -20.39 -18.95 22.90
CA ALA A 182 -19.87 -19.77 21.80
C ALA A 182 -20.75 -19.67 20.55
N LYS A 183 -22.07 -19.79 20.72
CA LYS A 183 -23.04 -19.69 19.63
C LYS A 183 -23.01 -18.32 18.95
N ARG A 184 -22.87 -17.24 19.72
CA ARG A 184 -22.75 -15.89 19.16
C ARG A 184 -21.49 -15.78 18.30
N ILE A 185 -20.34 -16.22 18.84
CA ILE A 185 -19.06 -16.15 18.13
C ILE A 185 -19.07 -17.03 16.87
N ALA A 186 -19.58 -18.26 16.97
CA ALA A 186 -19.69 -19.16 15.82
C ALA A 186 -20.53 -18.54 14.69
N LEU A 187 -21.64 -17.87 15.04
CA LEU A 187 -22.47 -17.15 14.07
C LEU A 187 -21.74 -15.94 13.47
N THR A 188 -21.03 -15.15 14.29
CA THR A 188 -20.23 -14.01 13.82
C THR A 188 -19.15 -14.46 12.84
N LEU A 189 -18.38 -15.50 13.19
CA LEU A 189 -17.32 -16.05 12.34
C LEU A 189 -17.87 -16.65 11.04
N TYR A 190 -19.03 -17.30 11.09
CA TYR A 190 -19.69 -17.83 9.90
C TYR A 190 -20.17 -16.70 8.97
N ASN A 191 -20.79 -15.66 9.53
CA ASN A 191 -21.21 -14.48 8.77
C ASN A 191 -20.01 -13.75 8.16
N GLU A 192 -18.91 -13.58 8.89
CA GLU A 192 -17.68 -12.98 8.36
C GLU A 192 -16.98 -13.85 7.30
N TYR A 193 -17.20 -15.17 7.32
CA TYR A 193 -16.76 -16.06 6.26
C TYR A 193 -17.59 -15.87 4.98
N GLU A 194 -18.91 -15.80 5.07
CA GLU A 194 -19.79 -15.59 3.91
C GLU A 194 -19.73 -14.16 3.37
N HIS A 195 -19.63 -13.19 4.27
CA HIS A 195 -19.70 -11.76 3.99
C HIS A 195 -18.56 -11.03 4.73
N PRO A 196 -17.34 -11.06 4.19
CA PRO A 196 -16.19 -10.43 4.83
C PRO A 196 -16.37 -8.92 4.86
N SER A 197 -16.73 -8.40 6.03
CA SER A 197 -17.05 -6.97 6.21
C SER A 197 -15.99 -6.22 6.99
N LEU A 198 -15.26 -6.93 7.87
CA LEU A 198 -14.30 -6.31 8.79
C LEU A 198 -12.89 -6.90 8.65
N PRO A 199 -11.86 -6.04 8.52
CA PRO A 199 -10.47 -6.46 8.72
C PRO A 199 -10.19 -6.63 10.23
N GLY A 200 -9.72 -7.81 10.64
CA GLY A 200 -9.19 -8.06 11.99
C GLY A 200 -10.15 -8.66 13.03
N LEU A 201 -11.46 -8.66 12.80
CA LEU A 201 -12.45 -9.16 13.79
C LEU A 201 -12.24 -10.64 14.18
N ALA A 202 -11.70 -11.44 13.27
CA ALA A 202 -11.56 -12.88 13.46
C ALA A 202 -10.55 -13.29 14.55
N ASP A 203 -9.59 -12.45 14.90
CA ASP A 203 -8.51 -12.83 15.83
C ASP A 203 -8.98 -12.76 17.30
N ASP A 204 -9.72 -11.72 17.66
CA ASP A 204 -10.28 -11.55 19.02
C ASP A 204 -11.37 -12.60 19.28
N ASP A 205 -12.30 -12.77 18.34
CA ASP A 205 -13.34 -13.80 18.40
C ASP A 205 -12.73 -15.21 18.54
N TRP A 206 -11.61 -15.47 17.86
CA TRP A 206 -10.93 -16.76 17.99
C TRP A 206 -10.24 -16.96 19.35
N ALA A 207 -9.66 -15.90 19.93
CA ALA A 207 -9.14 -15.96 21.29
C ALA A 207 -10.24 -16.34 22.30
N ASP A 208 -11.43 -15.78 22.13
CA ASP A 208 -12.60 -16.10 22.94
C ASP A 208 -13.03 -17.56 22.78
N VAL A 209 -13.04 -18.12 21.56
CA VAL A 209 -13.36 -19.55 21.35
C VAL A 209 -12.35 -20.45 22.09
N LYS A 210 -11.06 -20.09 22.08
CA LYS A 210 -10.02 -20.84 22.81
C LYS A 210 -10.25 -20.81 24.32
N GLU A 211 -10.58 -19.64 24.87
CA GLU A 211 -10.92 -19.48 26.29
C GLU A 211 -12.15 -20.33 26.66
N ILE A 212 -13.23 -20.23 25.87
CA ILE A 212 -14.46 -21.01 26.05
C ILE A 212 -14.16 -22.52 26.02
N TYR A 213 -13.37 -22.98 25.05
CA TYR A 213 -13.03 -24.40 24.91
C TYR A 213 -12.21 -24.89 26.11
N ALA A 214 -11.18 -24.15 26.51
CA ALA A 214 -10.35 -24.49 27.67
C ALA A 214 -11.21 -24.59 28.95
N ARG A 215 -12.09 -23.61 29.17
CA ARG A 215 -12.98 -23.59 30.33
C ARG A 215 -14.01 -24.72 30.31
N THR A 216 -14.59 -25.01 29.14
CA THR A 216 -15.53 -26.13 28.97
C THR A 216 -14.84 -27.45 29.28
N ARG A 217 -13.60 -27.63 28.83
CA ARG A 217 -12.81 -28.83 29.12
C ARG A 217 -12.58 -29.02 30.62
N GLU A 218 -12.28 -27.96 31.36
CA GLU A 218 -12.12 -28.00 32.81
C GLU A 218 -13.42 -28.41 33.53
N LEU A 219 -14.56 -27.84 33.11
CA LEU A 219 -15.87 -28.10 33.73
C LEU A 219 -16.43 -29.49 33.39
N ALA A 220 -16.21 -29.94 32.15
CA ALA A 220 -16.80 -31.18 31.64
C ALA A 220 -15.90 -32.41 31.81
N GLY A 221 -14.57 -32.21 31.92
CA GLY A 221 -13.58 -33.29 31.93
C GLY A 221 -13.50 -34.06 30.60
N MET A 222 -13.99 -33.47 29.50
CA MET A 222 -14.11 -34.10 28.19
C MET A 222 -13.45 -33.25 27.10
N PHE A 223 -13.04 -33.92 26.02
CA PHE A 223 -12.47 -33.28 24.84
C PHE A 223 -13.44 -33.38 23.67
N VAL A 224 -13.48 -32.34 22.83
CA VAL A 224 -14.13 -32.43 21.51
C VAL A 224 -13.28 -33.32 20.63
N MET A 225 -13.91 -34.30 19.98
CA MET A 225 -13.25 -35.19 19.02
C MET A 225 -13.73 -34.82 17.61
N VAL A 226 -12.79 -34.55 16.70
CA VAL A 226 -13.04 -34.33 15.27
C VAL A 226 -12.22 -35.34 14.49
N GLU A 227 -12.87 -36.14 13.64
CA GLU A 227 -12.20 -37.16 12.80
C GLU A 227 -11.32 -38.15 13.60
N GLY A 228 -11.72 -38.44 14.85
CA GLY A 228 -11.01 -39.40 15.72
C GLY A 228 -9.81 -38.81 16.47
N GLN A 229 -9.55 -37.50 16.34
CA GLN A 229 -8.51 -36.80 17.10
C GLN A 229 -9.13 -35.69 17.98
N PRO A 230 -8.49 -35.34 19.12
CA PRO A 230 -8.90 -34.17 19.89
C PRO A 230 -8.87 -32.91 19.00
N LEU A 231 -9.88 -32.06 19.15
CA LEU A 231 -9.96 -30.80 18.42
C LEU A 231 -8.73 -29.94 18.72
N ASP A 232 -7.92 -29.73 17.70
CA ASP A 232 -6.77 -28.84 17.78
C ASP A 232 -7.23 -27.38 17.74
N MET A 233 -6.93 -26.64 18.81
CA MET A 233 -7.23 -25.21 18.95
C MET A 233 -6.07 -24.29 18.53
N GLN A 234 -4.97 -24.86 18.01
CA GLN A 234 -3.91 -24.06 17.40
C GLN A 234 -4.40 -23.42 16.10
N ASN A 235 -3.81 -22.27 15.77
CA ASN A 235 -4.06 -21.60 14.52
C ASN A 235 -3.45 -22.45 13.39
N PRO A 236 -4.22 -22.81 12.35
CA PRO A 236 -3.71 -23.60 11.23
C PRO A 236 -2.59 -22.92 10.43
N TRP A 237 -2.42 -21.60 10.58
CA TRP A 237 -1.45 -20.79 9.86
C TRP A 237 -0.26 -20.36 10.72
N ASP A 238 -0.25 -20.68 12.01
CA ASP A 238 0.96 -20.49 12.79
C ASP A 238 1.96 -21.57 12.32
N PRO A 239 3.25 -21.22 12.16
CA PRO A 239 4.25 -22.21 11.80
C PRO A 239 4.21 -23.36 12.83
N PRO A 240 4.42 -24.61 12.39
CA PRO A 240 4.51 -25.71 13.35
C PRO A 240 5.59 -25.37 14.38
N PRO A 241 5.37 -25.70 15.66
CA PRO A 241 6.38 -25.48 16.68
C PRO A 241 7.68 -26.14 16.23
N ALA A 242 8.82 -25.47 16.45
CA ALA A 242 10.11 -25.99 16.03
C ALA A 242 10.32 -27.38 16.64
N GLU A 243 10.71 -28.36 15.82
CA GLU A 243 10.97 -29.74 16.26
C GLU A 243 12.00 -29.74 17.41
N GLY A 244 11.54 -29.87 18.65
CA GLY A 244 12.38 -29.77 19.85
C GLY A 244 11.77 -28.95 20.99
N GLU A 245 10.81 -28.06 20.71
CA GLU A 245 9.93 -27.50 21.74
C GLU A 245 8.79 -28.48 21.98
N THR A 246 9.10 -29.64 22.56
CA THR A 246 8.05 -30.41 23.23
C THR A 246 7.49 -29.50 24.30
N ALA A 247 6.26 -29.01 24.09
CA ALA A 247 5.51 -28.28 25.09
C ALA A 247 5.74 -28.97 26.43
N ASN A 248 6.32 -28.26 27.38
CA ASN A 248 6.42 -28.73 28.77
C ASN A 248 4.99 -28.93 29.25
N ALA A 249 4.41 -30.07 28.90
CA ALA A 249 3.15 -30.55 29.41
C ALA A 249 3.47 -30.84 30.87
N ASP A 250 3.16 -29.89 31.74
CA ASP A 250 3.23 -30.05 33.18
C ASP A 250 2.58 -31.40 33.53
N PRO A 251 3.36 -32.42 33.95
CA PRO A 251 2.82 -33.75 34.23
C PRO A 251 2.00 -33.78 35.53
N ALA A 252 1.66 -32.63 36.12
CA ALA A 252 1.03 -32.51 37.43
C ALA A 252 -0.50 -32.69 37.43
N GLY A 253 -1.13 -32.99 36.29
CA GLY A 253 -2.59 -33.03 36.13
C GLY A 253 -3.25 -34.41 35.98
N LEU A 254 -2.62 -35.50 36.45
CA LEU A 254 -3.30 -36.81 36.51
C LEU A 254 -4.02 -36.97 37.86
N GLY A 255 -5.33 -36.75 37.87
CA GLY A 255 -6.14 -36.89 39.07
C GLY A 255 -7.59 -37.30 38.81
N ARG A 256 -7.82 -38.62 38.81
CA ARG A 256 -9.10 -39.35 38.94
C ARG A 256 -9.96 -39.54 37.68
N GLY A 257 -9.68 -40.63 36.97
CA GLY A 257 -10.74 -41.41 36.36
C GLY A 257 -11.53 -42.13 37.46
N LEU A 258 -12.85 -41.95 37.46
CA LEU A 258 -13.80 -42.79 38.17
C LEU A 258 -14.30 -43.85 37.18
N LEU A 259 -14.17 -45.11 37.59
CA LEU A 259 -14.89 -46.26 37.05
C LEU A 259 -16.37 -46.18 37.43
#